data_AF-A0A2V6G8C0-F1
#
_entry.id   AF-A0A2V6G8C0-F1
#
_cell.length_a   1.000
_cell.length_b   1.000
_cell.length_c   1.000
_cell.angle_alpha   90.00
_cell.angle_beta   90.00
_cell.angle_gamma   90.00
#
_symmetry.space_group_name_H-M   'P 1'
#
loop_
_entity.id
_entity.type
_entity.pdbx_description
1 polymer ?
#
loop_
_entity_poly.entity_id
_entity_poly.type
_entity_poly.pdbx_seq_one_letter_code
_entity_poly.pdbx_strand_id
1 'polypeptide(L)' 'EHFPDRKEKVLGRIRHLRGNRLNNSQWHTRMTGEGIFAEQIASLFKVGCRRAGIGARPALSCKSFRQSTTQLRLFA' A
#
# COMPACT_ATOMS: atom_id res chain seq x y z
N GLU A 1 24.91 -8.48 4.44
CA GLU A 1 25.31 -7.40 5.38
C GLU A 1 24.17 -7.05 6.32
N HIS A 2 24.46 -6.66 7.58
CA HIS A 2 23.49 -6.26 8.60
C HIS A 2 23.80 -4.81 9.03
N PHE A 3 22.81 -3.90 8.95
CA PHE A 3 23.00 -2.46 9.24
C PHE A 3 22.11 -2.01 10.42
N PRO A 4 22.48 -2.35 11.67
CA PRO A 4 21.66 -2.09 12.85
C PRO A 4 21.36 -0.60 13.06
N ASP A 5 22.31 0.28 12.72
CA ASP A 5 22.17 1.74 12.90
C ASP A 5 21.07 2.35 12.01
N ARG A 6 20.62 1.63 10.97
CA ARG A 6 19.51 2.08 10.11
C ARG A 6 18.15 1.81 10.73
N LYS A 7 18.06 1.00 11.79
CA LYS A 7 16.80 0.60 12.43
C LYS A 7 15.95 1.81 12.77
N GLU A 8 16.48 2.76 13.53
CA GLU A 8 15.69 3.90 14.01
C GLU A 8 15.24 4.82 12.87
N LYS A 9 16.06 4.98 11.83
CA LYS A 9 15.68 5.71 10.63
C LYS A 9 14.47 5.06 9.93
N VAL A 10 14.50 3.74 9.77
CA VAL A 10 13.42 2.98 9.11
C VAL A 10 12.14 3.02 9.96
N LEU A 11 12.24 2.74 11.26
CA LEU A 11 11.10 2.78 12.17
C LEU A 11 10.51 4.19 12.26
N GLY A 12 11.35 5.23 12.29
CA GLY A 12 10.92 6.62 12.24
C GLY A 12 10.10 6.93 11.00
N ARG A 13 10.59 6.55 9.81
CA ARG A 13 9.84 6.73 8.54
C ARG A 13 8.49 6.01 8.56
N ILE A 14 8.43 4.78 9.08
CA ILE A 14 7.17 4.03 9.21
C ILE A 14 6.20 4.77 10.13
N ARG A 15 6.66 5.27 11.28
CA ARG A 15 5.83 6.04 12.22
C ARG A 15 5.28 7.31 11.56
N HIS A 16 6.10 8.07 10.84
CA HIS A 16 5.64 9.27 10.15
C HIS A 16 4.54 9.01 9.11
N LEU A 17 4.60 7.87 8.42
CA LEU A 17 3.59 7.47 7.43
C LEU A 17 2.29 6.95 8.07
N ARG A 18 2.24 6.80 9.40
CA ARG A 18 1.16 6.12 10.15
C ARG A 18 0.78 6.88 11.44
N GLY A 19 0.90 8.21 11.44
CA GLY A 19 0.42 9.04 12.56
C GLY A 19 1.19 8.81 13.86
N ASN A 20 2.51 8.69 13.74
CA ASN A 20 3.45 8.40 14.81
C ASN A 20 3.33 7.00 15.46
N ARG A 21 2.64 6.06 14.80
CA ARG A 21 2.47 4.68 15.28
C ARG A 21 3.15 3.69 14.35
N LEU A 22 3.61 2.56 14.88
CA LEU A 22 4.11 1.47 14.02
C LEU A 22 2.98 0.64 13.40
N ASN A 23 1.83 0.57 14.08
CA ASN A 23 0.65 -0.16 13.63
C ASN A 23 -0.59 0.74 13.72
N ASN A 24 -1.47 0.63 12.73
CA ASN A 24 -2.80 1.21 12.76
C ASN A 24 -3.82 0.11 12.44
N SER A 25 -4.74 -0.15 13.37
CA SER A 25 -5.79 -1.15 13.24
C SER A 25 -7.06 -0.62 12.57
N GLN A 26 -7.16 0.70 12.37
CA GLN A 26 -8.32 1.29 11.73
C GLN A 26 -8.40 0.83 10.27
N TRP A 27 -9.61 0.46 9.88
CA TRP A 27 -9.92 0.10 8.50
C TRP A 27 -9.66 1.31 7.57
N HIS A 28 -9.24 1.05 6.32
CA HIS A 28 -8.80 2.04 5.31
C HIS A 28 -7.52 2.84 5.56
N THR A 29 -7.05 2.98 6.80
CA THR A 29 -5.82 3.76 7.08
C THR A 29 -4.56 2.95 6.86
N ARG A 30 -4.61 1.62 7.03
CA ARG A 30 -3.42 0.75 6.93
C ARG A 30 -2.79 0.69 5.54
N MET A 31 -3.59 0.90 4.49
CA MET A 31 -3.13 0.85 3.09
C MET A 31 -2.80 2.23 2.50
N THR A 32 -3.01 3.30 3.26
CA THR A 32 -2.81 4.68 2.79
C THR A 32 -1.87 5.39 3.75
N GLY A 33 -0.72 5.83 3.26
CA GLY A 33 0.20 6.66 4.05
C GLY A 33 -0.32 8.09 4.20
N GLU A 34 0.07 8.74 5.29
CA GLU A 34 -0.25 10.16 5.53
C GLU A 34 1.01 11.02 5.73
N GLY A 35 0.82 12.34 5.62
CA GLY A 35 1.87 13.34 5.81
C GLY A 35 2.88 13.46 4.67
N ILE A 36 3.89 14.29 4.90
CA ILE A 36 4.82 14.76 3.85
C ILE A 36 5.57 13.63 3.13
N PHE A 37 5.93 12.55 3.83
CA PHE A 37 6.62 11.42 3.20
C PHE A 37 5.68 10.63 2.28
N ALA A 38 4.40 10.52 2.62
CA ALA A 38 3.42 9.86 1.76
C ALA A 38 3.23 10.66 0.47
N GLU A 39 3.14 12.00 0.58
CA GLU A 39 3.04 12.91 -0.57
C GLU A 39 4.29 12.85 -1.47
N GLN A 40 5.48 12.78 -0.87
CA GLN A 40 6.74 12.62 -1.61
C GLN A 40 6.77 11.29 -2.38
N ILE A 41 6.40 10.18 -1.73
CA ILE A 41 6.33 8.85 -2.36
C ILE A 41 5.29 8.87 -3.51
N ALA A 42 4.12 9.46 -3.28
CA ALA A 42 3.08 9.59 -4.30
C ALA A 42 3.56 10.41 -5.51
N SER A 43 4.27 11.51 -5.26
CA SER A 43 4.85 12.37 -6.30
C SER A 43 5.92 11.63 -7.11
N LEU A 44 6.82 10.92 -6.43
CA LEU A 44 7.85 10.11 -7.06
C LEU A 44 7.23 9.03 -7.95
N PHE A 45 6.22 8.32 -7.45
CA PHE A 45 5.50 7.31 -8.21
C PHE A 45 4.82 7.89 -9.45
N LYS A 46 4.11 9.01 -9.31
CA LYS A 46 3.44 9.71 -10.42
C LYS A 46 4.43 10.12 -11.52
N VAL A 47 5.58 10.68 -11.14
CA VAL A 47 6.65 11.04 -12.09
C VAL A 47 7.23 9.80 -12.76
N GLY A 48 7.45 8.72 -12.00
CA GLY A 48 7.91 7.44 -12.52
C GLY A 48 6.96 6.87 -13.58
N CYS A 49 5.65 6.82 -13.28
CA CYS A 49 4.64 6.39 -14.24
C CYS A 49 4.66 7.22 -15.52
N ARG A 50 4.71 8.55 -15.40
CA ARG A 50 4.79 9.45 -16.57
C ARG A 50 6.00 9.16 -17.44
N ARG A 51 7.18 8.93 -16.83
CA ARG A 51 8.43 8.62 -17.55
C ARG A 51 8.39 7.24 -18.20
N ALA A 52 7.74 6.27 -17.57
CA ALA A 52 7.61 4.91 -18.06
C ALA A 52 6.46 4.71 -19.06
N GLY A 53 5.66 5.76 -19.35
CA GLY A 53 4.47 5.65 -20.20
C GLY A 53 3.30 4.90 -19.55
N ILE A 54 3.29 4.74 -18.22
CA ILE A 54 2.20 4.12 -17.49
C ILE A 54 1.10 5.16 -17.26
N GLY A 55 -0.05 4.96 -17.90
CA GLY A 55 -1.20 5.85 -17.85
C GLY A 55 -2.08 5.67 -16.61
N ALA A 56 -3.30 6.20 -16.69
CA ALA A 56 -4.30 6.05 -15.64
C ALA A 56 -4.73 4.58 -15.46
N ARG A 57 -5.24 4.27 -14.27
CA ARG A 57 -5.78 2.94 -13.99
C ARG A 57 -6.98 2.68 -14.91
N PRO A 58 -7.05 1.52 -15.60
CA PRO A 58 -8.17 1.19 -16.46
C PRO A 58 -9.43 0.95 -15.63
N ALA A 59 -10.60 1.09 -16.25
CA ALA A 59 -11.85 0.62 -15.67
C ALA A 59 -11.79 -0.90 -15.47
N LEU A 60 -12.06 -1.34 -14.24
CA LEU A 60 -12.08 -2.77 -13.90
C LEU A 60 -13.44 -3.35 -14.29
N SER A 61 -13.45 -4.59 -14.79
CA SER A 61 -14.68 -5.31 -15.14
C SER A 61 -14.93 -6.48 -14.19
N CYS A 62 -16.15 -6.59 -13.68
CA CYS A 62 -16.60 -7.76 -12.91
C CYS A 62 -17.29 -8.82 -13.81
N LYS A 63 -17.24 -8.70 -15.14
CA LYS A 63 -17.98 -9.58 -16.07
C LYS A 63 -17.63 -11.07 -15.91
N SER A 64 -16.38 -11.38 -15.56
CA SER A 64 -15.92 -12.74 -15.34
C SER A 64 -15.97 -13.18 -13.88
N PHE A 65 -16.44 -12.32 -12.98
CA PHE A 65 -16.56 -12.65 -11.57
C PHE A 65 -17.68 -13.68 -11.39
N ARG A 66 -17.33 -14.89 -10.95
CA ARG A 66 -18.28 -15.95 -10.64
C ARG A 66 -18.43 -16.04 -9.13
N GLN A 67 -19.58 -15.62 -8.61
CA GLN A 67 -19.91 -15.81 -7.21
C GLN A 67 -20.33 -17.27 -6.99
N SER A 68 -19.49 -18.06 -6.31
CA SER A 68 -19.93 -19.35 -5.77
C SER A 68 -20.93 -19.06 -4.65
N THR A 69 -22.19 -19.46 -4.81
CA THR A 69 -23.20 -19.38 -3.75
C THR A 69 -23.05 -20.50 -2.73
N THR A 70 -22.23 -21.51 -3.04
CA THR A 70 -21.88 -22.60 -2.15
C THR A 70 -20.56 -22.32 -1.44
N GLN A 71 -20.60 -22.46 -0.11
CA GLN A 71 -19.42 -22.51 0.75
C GLN A 71 -18.50 -23.63 0.25
N LEU A 72 -17.25 -23.29 -0.12
CA LEU A 72 -16.24 -24.30 -0.43
C LEU A 72 -15.99 -25.15 0.82
N ARG A 73 -15.93 -26.46 0.66
CA ARG A 73 -15.61 -27.35 1.78
C ARG A 73 -14.14 -27.15 2.17
N LEU A 74 -13.89 -27.03 3.47
CA LEU A 74 -12.56 -26.85 4.02
C LEU A 74 -11.68 -28.10 3.83
N PHE A 75 -12.31 -29.27 3.66
CA PHE A 75 -11.67 -30.56 3.37
C PHE A 75 -12.56 -31.37 2.40
N ALA A 76 -11.95 -32.34 1.71
CA ALA A 76 -12.64 -33.27 0.81
C ALA A 76 -13.73 -34.06 1.53
#